data_AF-A0A7V1IK31-F1
#
_entry.id   AF-A0A7V1IK31-F1
#
_cell.length_a   1.000
_cell.length_b   1.000
_cell.length_c   1.000
_cell.angle_alpha   90.00
_cell.angle_beta   90.00
_cell.angle_gamma   90.00
#
_symmetry.space_group_name_H-M   'P 1'
#
loop_
_entity.id
_entity.type
_entity.pdbx_description
1 polymer ?
#
loop_
_entity_poly.entity_id
_entity_poly.type
_entity_poly.pdbx_seq_one_letter_code
_entity_poly.pdbx_strand_id
1 'polypeptide(L)'
;MNPALQPVIDALHHAEPLLLLAIVLMAGSLFGALARRVHLPGITGQIVGGVLIGHAGLDLFGSESLAGLEPLTDIALGLIAATVGAHLHVQRLRNAVRRLSYLVVAESTVTPLLVFSATYGLGGASFELAVLFGAISIATAPATIVALIRETRSKGVFVKTLTAAVALNNTACIVLFEVCRAALGSGFSGAGPAGPEANGVWVQLAGPVALGGLAAVALDRVTRVARGPERLATAAVVALVLTSGLASALGYSAMLACLVLGAVQTNITPSRNHLVDTVFANFEPAILTVFFTLAGMHLSFEHLEHAGVLIVLYFAARFVGKMVSADLALRMAQATDRVRKNLGLALIPQAGVAVGLVLLIQDDPRFSDVADLFAAVVLSVVTINEIIGPVLTRIALTRAGEIGRDRLRLIDFLQEEHIMTDFRAPTKEAAISRLVDRLLRTHEIRGIDREGLLSSVLERERQGSTCLGGGLAVPHGILPEGEPMVGVMALSRDGLDFETPDGRPVHCMVLLGTAPEERDRHLQVLAALARTVGSDRSFQDQLFDSKSPAHAYELLHGEESEDFNYFLDDALER
;
A
#
# COMPACT_ATOMS: atom_id res chain seq x y z
N MET A 1 26.42 19.80 -31.95
CA MET A 1 25.71 18.57 -32.38
C MET A 1 26.50 17.93 -33.52
N ASN A 2 26.68 16.61 -33.54
CA ASN A 2 27.43 15.92 -34.60
C ASN A 2 26.57 15.80 -35.87
N PRO A 3 26.96 16.37 -37.03
CA PRO A 3 26.13 16.35 -38.25
C PRO A 3 25.81 14.93 -38.76
N ALA A 4 26.57 13.92 -38.33
CA ALA A 4 26.28 12.52 -38.66
C ALA A 4 25.01 11.95 -37.99
N LEU A 5 24.53 12.56 -36.90
CA LEU A 5 23.34 12.10 -36.15
C LEU A 5 22.04 12.78 -36.59
N GLN A 6 22.11 13.89 -37.31
CA GLN A 6 20.94 14.65 -37.76
C GLN A 6 19.88 13.81 -38.50
N PRO A 7 20.23 12.96 -39.50
CA PRO A 7 19.22 12.17 -40.21
C PRO A 7 18.54 11.12 -39.33
N VAL A 8 19.19 10.67 -38.24
CA VAL A 8 18.59 9.76 -37.26
C VAL A 8 17.62 10.53 -36.36
N ILE A 9 17.98 11.74 -35.93
CA ILE A 9 17.11 12.60 -35.13
C ILE A 9 15.86 12.99 -35.93
N ASP A 10 16.02 13.40 -37.20
CA ASP A 10 14.90 13.77 -38.07
C ASP A 10 13.93 12.59 -38.29
N ALA A 11 14.47 11.36 -38.38
CA ALA A 11 13.67 10.14 -38.47
C ALA A 11 12.95 9.81 -37.14
N LEU A 12 13.58 10.10 -35.99
CA LEU A 12 12.98 9.88 -34.67
C LEU A 12 11.91 10.93 -34.32
N HIS A 13 12.01 12.14 -34.88
CA HIS A 13 10.97 13.18 -34.74
C HIS A 13 9.61 12.76 -35.32
N HIS A 14 9.63 11.78 -36.23
CA HIS A 14 8.44 11.18 -36.85
C HIS A 14 8.36 9.67 -36.53
N ALA A 15 8.90 9.25 -35.39
CA ALA A 15 8.92 7.85 -35.01
C ALA A 15 7.51 7.29 -34.85
N GLU A 16 7.29 6.09 -35.39
CA GLU A 16 6.08 5.33 -35.12
C GLU A 16 5.89 5.11 -33.60
N PRO A 17 4.67 5.23 -33.05
CA PRO A 17 4.43 5.17 -31.60
C PRO A 17 5.00 3.93 -30.91
N LEU A 18 5.02 2.78 -31.59
CA LEU A 18 5.60 1.54 -31.05
C LEU A 18 7.13 1.61 -30.90
N LEU A 19 7.82 2.25 -31.86
CA LEU A 19 9.26 2.46 -31.77
C LEU A 19 9.58 3.44 -30.64
N LEU A 20 8.83 4.53 -30.56
CA LEU A 20 8.95 5.49 -29.47
C LEU A 20 8.74 4.82 -28.11
N LEU A 21 7.67 4.04 -27.95
CA LEU A 21 7.39 3.28 -26.74
C LEU A 21 8.57 2.35 -26.34
N ALA A 22 9.14 1.64 -27.31
CA ALA A 22 10.29 0.78 -27.07
C ALA A 22 11.50 1.58 -26.58
N ILE A 23 11.80 2.73 -27.18
CA ILE A 23 12.93 3.58 -26.76
C ILE A 23 12.70 4.13 -25.35
N VAL A 24 11.50 4.62 -25.07
CA VAL A 24 11.10 5.12 -23.74
C VAL A 24 11.25 4.02 -22.68
N LEU A 25 10.76 2.82 -22.95
CA LEU A 25 10.91 1.66 -22.06
C LEU A 25 12.38 1.29 -21.82
N MET A 26 13.18 1.24 -22.89
CA MET A 26 14.60 0.90 -22.81
C MET A 26 15.37 1.93 -21.99
N ALA A 27 15.16 3.22 -22.26
CA ALA A 27 15.80 4.31 -21.54
C ALA A 27 15.39 4.30 -20.06
N GLY A 28 14.09 4.28 -19.77
CA GLY A 28 13.58 4.22 -18.40
C GLY A 28 14.10 3.02 -17.62
N SER A 29 14.13 1.84 -18.24
CA SER A 29 14.64 0.61 -17.62
C SER A 29 16.14 0.68 -17.36
N LEU A 30 16.93 1.18 -18.33
CA LEU A 30 18.37 1.33 -18.22
C LEU A 30 18.75 2.32 -17.13
N PHE A 31 18.24 3.55 -17.19
CA PHE A 31 18.57 4.58 -16.22
C PHE A 31 17.99 4.26 -14.84
N GLY A 32 16.82 3.63 -14.76
CA GLY A 32 16.29 3.10 -13.51
C GLY A 32 17.19 2.02 -12.89
N ALA A 33 17.77 1.13 -13.71
CA ALA A 33 18.74 0.14 -13.24
C ALA A 33 20.09 0.77 -12.82
N LEU A 34 20.58 1.77 -13.55
CA LEU A 34 21.78 2.53 -13.21
C LEU A 34 21.62 3.26 -11.87
N ALA A 35 20.48 3.91 -11.64
CA ALA A 35 20.18 4.57 -10.36
C ALA A 35 20.25 3.58 -9.19
N ARG A 36 19.67 2.37 -9.34
CA ARG A 36 19.74 1.33 -8.31
C ARG A 36 21.18 0.86 -8.02
N ARG A 37 22.06 0.83 -9.03
CA ARG A 37 23.49 0.47 -8.83
C ARG A 37 24.25 1.45 -7.97
N VAL A 38 23.82 2.71 -7.92
CA VAL A 38 24.40 3.75 -7.06
C VAL A 38 23.54 4.03 -5.82
N HIS A 39 22.68 3.07 -5.42
CA HIS A 39 21.78 3.15 -4.27
C HIS A 39 20.74 4.28 -4.31
N LEU A 40 20.38 4.76 -5.51
CA LEU A 40 19.27 5.69 -5.72
C LEU A 40 17.99 4.93 -6.14
N PRO A 41 16.79 5.51 -5.92
CA PRO A 41 15.54 4.92 -6.38
C PRO A 41 15.49 4.77 -7.90
N GLY A 42 14.84 3.71 -8.37
CA GLY A 42 14.65 3.47 -9.81
C GLY A 42 13.85 4.57 -10.51
N ILE A 43 12.87 5.16 -9.81
CA ILE A 43 12.02 6.23 -10.33
C ILE A 43 12.85 7.47 -10.65
N THR A 44 13.81 7.84 -9.79
CA THR A 44 14.76 8.94 -10.05
C THR A 44 15.53 8.70 -11.35
N GLY A 45 16.02 7.47 -11.56
CA GLY A 45 16.69 7.10 -12.80
C GLY A 45 15.77 7.20 -14.02
N GLN A 46 14.52 6.77 -13.93
CA GLN A 46 13.55 6.86 -15.02
C GLN A 46 13.27 8.30 -15.44
N ILE A 47 13.04 9.20 -14.47
CA ILE A 47 12.83 10.64 -14.73
C ILE A 47 14.08 11.24 -15.39
N VAL A 48 15.27 10.98 -14.84
CA VAL A 48 16.53 11.47 -15.42
C VAL A 48 16.76 10.93 -16.83
N GLY A 49 16.47 9.65 -17.07
CA GLY A 49 16.52 9.04 -18.40
C GLY A 49 15.59 9.75 -19.38
N GLY A 50 14.38 10.10 -18.94
CA GLY A 50 13.42 10.91 -19.68
C GLY A 50 13.97 12.30 -20.03
N VAL A 51 14.51 13.03 -19.05
CA VAL A 51 15.12 14.36 -19.28
C VAL A 51 16.24 14.28 -20.31
N LEU A 52 17.07 13.24 -20.26
CA LEU A 52 18.19 13.06 -21.19
C LEU A 52 17.74 12.80 -22.63
N ILE A 53 16.66 12.03 -22.85
CA ILE A 53 16.16 11.71 -24.20
C ILE A 53 15.13 12.71 -24.71
N GLY A 54 14.51 13.49 -23.82
CA GLY A 54 13.51 14.49 -24.13
C GLY A 54 14.09 15.85 -24.50
N HIS A 55 13.20 16.86 -24.52
CA HIS A 55 13.49 18.18 -25.08
C HIS A 55 14.64 18.90 -24.37
N ALA A 56 14.71 18.79 -23.05
CA ALA A 56 15.78 19.38 -22.24
C ALA A 56 17.18 18.78 -22.46
N GLY A 57 17.26 17.58 -23.04
CA GLY A 57 18.50 16.83 -23.23
C GLY A 57 18.92 16.74 -24.68
N LEU A 58 18.71 15.57 -25.27
CA LEU A 58 19.09 15.25 -26.65
C LEU A 58 18.04 15.65 -27.69
N ASP A 59 16.84 16.06 -27.27
CA ASP A 59 15.72 16.46 -28.12
C ASP A 59 15.42 15.43 -29.22
N LEU A 60 15.42 14.14 -28.84
CA LEU A 60 15.34 13.03 -29.80
C LEU A 60 13.97 12.90 -30.46
N PHE A 61 12.93 13.53 -29.91
CA PHE A 61 11.54 13.34 -30.32
C PHE A 61 10.79 14.67 -30.37
N GLY A 62 10.01 14.88 -31.43
CA GLY A 62 9.11 16.02 -31.53
C GLY A 62 7.83 15.84 -30.72
N SER A 63 7.11 16.95 -30.49
CA SER A 63 5.83 16.97 -29.75
C SER A 63 4.75 16.08 -30.38
N GLU A 64 4.69 15.99 -31.71
CA GLU A 64 3.73 15.13 -32.42
C GLU A 64 3.96 13.63 -32.14
N SER A 65 5.22 13.20 -32.08
CA SER A 65 5.56 11.81 -31.75
C SER A 65 5.13 11.46 -30.32
N LEU A 66 5.30 12.38 -29.38
CA LEU A 66 4.90 12.18 -27.98
C LEU A 66 3.38 12.07 -27.80
N ALA A 67 2.60 12.81 -28.59
CA ALA A 67 1.14 12.69 -28.61
C ALA A 67 0.68 11.26 -28.97
N GLY A 68 1.48 10.52 -29.76
CA GLY A 68 1.21 9.11 -30.06
C GLY A 68 1.20 8.17 -28.84
N LEU A 69 1.74 8.59 -27.70
CA LEU A 69 1.75 7.82 -26.45
C LEU A 69 0.69 8.27 -25.43
N GLU A 70 -0.12 9.28 -25.74
CA GLU A 70 -1.16 9.80 -24.85
C GLU A 70 -2.09 8.71 -24.28
N PRO A 71 -2.58 7.72 -25.05
CA PRO A 71 -3.43 6.65 -24.50
C PRO A 71 -2.74 5.83 -23.41
N LEU A 72 -1.41 5.69 -23.47
CA LEU A 72 -0.66 4.95 -22.48
C LEU A 72 -0.45 5.77 -21.21
N THR A 73 -0.27 7.09 -21.34
CA THR A 73 -0.25 8.03 -20.22
C THR A 73 -1.58 8.02 -19.48
N ASP A 74 -2.70 8.06 -20.19
CA ASP A 74 -4.05 7.97 -19.62
C ASP A 74 -4.25 6.67 -18.82
N ILE A 75 -3.84 5.54 -19.38
CA ILE A 75 -3.90 4.25 -18.69
C ILE A 75 -3.03 4.27 -17.42
N ALA A 76 -1.84 4.86 -17.47
CA ALA A 76 -0.96 4.97 -16.31
C ALA A 76 -1.57 5.84 -15.20
N LEU A 77 -2.13 7.01 -15.55
CA LEU A 77 -2.83 7.89 -14.62
C LEU A 77 -4.04 7.21 -13.98
N GLY A 78 -4.86 6.56 -14.80
CA GLY A 78 -6.00 5.77 -14.34
C GLY A 78 -5.55 4.66 -13.39
N LEU A 79 -4.50 3.92 -13.73
CA LEU A 79 -3.95 2.84 -12.91
C LEU A 79 -3.45 3.35 -11.56
N ILE A 80 -2.69 4.45 -11.54
CA ILE A 80 -2.20 5.09 -10.32
C ILE A 80 -3.37 5.49 -9.42
N ALA A 81 -4.40 6.12 -9.99
CA ALA A 81 -5.57 6.56 -9.24
C ALA A 81 -6.40 5.40 -8.70
N ALA A 82 -6.67 4.38 -9.52
CA ALA A 82 -7.37 3.18 -9.10
C ALA A 82 -6.62 2.43 -8.00
N THR A 83 -5.29 2.38 -8.10
CA THR A 83 -4.43 1.79 -7.06
C THR A 83 -4.52 2.59 -5.77
N VAL A 84 -4.41 3.91 -5.80
CA VAL A 84 -4.61 4.79 -4.63
C VAL A 84 -5.99 4.57 -4.02
N GLY A 85 -7.03 4.49 -4.84
CA GLY A 85 -8.41 4.24 -4.42
C GLY A 85 -8.55 2.90 -3.71
N ALA A 86 -7.94 1.84 -4.24
CA ALA A 86 -7.98 0.51 -3.65
C ALA A 86 -7.28 0.43 -2.28
N HIS A 87 -6.41 1.37 -1.94
CA HIS A 87 -5.84 1.46 -0.59
C HIS A 87 -6.86 1.98 0.45
N LEU A 88 -8.01 2.54 0.04
CA LEU A 88 -9.07 3.06 0.92
C LEU A 88 -10.01 1.96 1.45
N HIS A 89 -9.45 0.87 1.96
CA HIS A 89 -10.25 -0.22 2.53
C HIS A 89 -10.77 0.14 3.93
N VAL A 90 -12.07 0.46 4.04
CA VAL A 90 -12.69 1.06 5.24
C VAL A 90 -12.49 0.21 6.49
N GLN A 91 -12.63 -1.11 6.37
CA GLN A 91 -12.46 -2.01 7.52
C GLN A 91 -11.03 -1.99 8.07
N ARG A 92 -10.01 -1.81 7.20
CA ARG A 92 -8.60 -1.71 7.62
C ARG A 92 -8.31 -0.37 8.30
N LEU A 93 -9.05 0.68 7.92
CA LEU A 93 -8.90 2.03 8.47
C LEU A 93 -9.68 2.25 9.77
N ARG A 94 -10.70 1.44 10.07
CA ARG A 94 -11.66 1.65 11.17
C ARG A 94 -11.00 1.94 12.52
N ASN A 95 -9.95 1.20 12.87
CA ASN A 95 -9.25 1.33 14.16
C ASN A 95 -8.29 2.54 14.21
N ALA A 96 -8.15 3.28 13.12
CA ALA A 96 -7.28 4.43 12.98
C ALA A 96 -8.03 5.72 12.59
N VAL A 97 -9.35 5.65 12.41
CA VAL A 97 -10.17 6.75 11.86
C VAL A 97 -9.92 8.07 12.58
N ARG A 98 -9.94 8.11 13.91
CA ARG A 98 -9.75 9.36 14.67
C ARG A 98 -8.39 10.01 14.40
N ARG A 99 -7.30 9.24 14.44
CA ARG A 99 -5.96 9.80 14.19
C ARG A 99 -5.77 10.20 12.73
N LEU A 100 -6.30 9.41 11.81
CA LEU A 100 -6.21 9.66 10.38
C LEU A 100 -7.08 10.84 9.94
N SER A 101 -8.25 11.05 10.54
CA SER A 101 -9.11 12.19 10.22
C SER A 101 -8.46 13.52 10.57
N TYR A 102 -7.85 13.63 11.76
CA TYR A 102 -7.08 14.83 12.11
C TYR A 102 -5.90 15.04 11.17
N LEU A 103 -5.21 13.95 10.78
CA LEU A 103 -4.09 14.02 9.87
C LEU A 103 -4.50 14.53 8.50
N VAL A 104 -5.52 13.93 7.88
CA VAL A 104 -6.02 14.34 6.56
C VAL A 104 -6.46 15.80 6.57
N VAL A 105 -7.18 16.23 7.61
CA VAL A 105 -7.62 17.63 7.73
C VAL A 105 -6.42 18.57 7.86
N ALA A 106 -5.47 18.27 8.75
CA ALA A 106 -4.29 19.11 8.96
C ALA A 106 -3.41 19.15 7.70
N GLU A 107 -3.17 18.00 7.06
CA GLU A 107 -2.38 17.93 5.83
C GLU A 107 -3.06 18.63 4.67
N SER A 108 -4.38 18.53 4.54
CA SER A 108 -5.13 19.18 3.46
C SER A 108 -5.39 20.66 3.68
N THR A 109 -4.95 21.22 4.80
CA THR A 109 -5.11 22.66 5.12
C THR A 109 -3.77 23.31 5.39
N VAL A 110 -3.04 22.89 6.42
CA VAL A 110 -1.80 23.52 6.87
C VAL A 110 -0.72 23.45 5.80
N THR A 111 -0.48 22.28 5.20
CA THR A 111 0.56 22.12 4.18
C THR A 111 0.25 22.95 2.92
N PRO A 112 -0.95 22.85 2.30
CA PRO A 112 -1.34 23.71 1.20
C PRO A 112 -1.23 25.20 1.49
N LEU A 113 -1.70 25.65 2.66
CA LEU A 113 -1.67 27.08 3.02
C LEU A 113 -0.25 27.60 3.20
N LEU A 114 0.65 26.81 3.79
CA LEU A 114 2.06 27.17 3.90
C LEU A 114 2.74 27.24 2.54
N VAL A 115 2.49 26.26 1.66
CA VAL A 115 3.05 26.25 0.31
C VAL A 115 2.50 27.41 -0.52
N PHE A 116 1.19 27.65 -0.48
CA PHE A 116 0.56 28.81 -1.11
C PHE A 116 1.18 30.12 -0.62
N SER A 117 1.28 30.31 0.68
CA SER A 117 1.80 31.55 1.27
C SER A 117 3.26 31.79 0.90
N ALA A 118 4.07 30.73 0.87
CA ALA A 118 5.48 30.83 0.49
C ALA A 118 5.64 31.15 -1.01
N THR A 119 4.97 30.43 -1.90
CA THR A 119 5.13 30.60 -3.34
C THR A 119 4.48 31.89 -3.86
N TYR A 120 3.30 32.25 -3.35
CA TYR A 120 2.63 33.51 -3.69
C TYR A 120 3.32 34.72 -3.06
N GLY A 121 3.53 34.68 -1.74
CA GLY A 121 4.00 35.84 -0.98
C GLY A 121 5.49 36.14 -1.13
N LEU A 122 6.33 35.12 -1.26
CA LEU A 122 7.79 35.26 -1.35
C LEU A 122 8.34 34.90 -2.72
N GLY A 123 7.67 33.98 -3.43
CA GLY A 123 8.15 33.45 -4.71
C GLY A 123 7.63 34.17 -5.95
N GLY A 124 6.65 35.08 -5.79
CA GLY A 124 6.05 35.80 -6.91
C GLY A 124 5.24 34.93 -7.88
N ALA A 125 4.82 33.72 -7.45
CA ALA A 125 3.92 32.89 -8.26
C ALA A 125 2.58 33.61 -8.47
N SER A 126 1.95 33.37 -9.62
CA SER A 126 0.55 33.80 -9.82
C SER A 126 -0.36 33.13 -8.81
N PHE A 127 -1.54 33.69 -8.59
CA PHE A 127 -2.52 33.13 -7.64
C PHE A 127 -2.90 31.70 -8.04
N GLU A 128 -3.13 31.46 -9.33
CA GLU A 128 -3.47 30.15 -9.90
C GLU A 128 -2.37 29.13 -9.61
N LEU A 129 -1.11 29.48 -9.91
CA LEU A 129 0.05 28.63 -9.65
C LEU A 129 0.20 28.31 -8.18
N ALA A 130 0.08 29.31 -7.30
CA ALA A 130 0.22 29.12 -5.87
C ALA A 130 -0.87 28.19 -5.29
N VAL A 131 -2.11 28.28 -5.79
CA VAL A 131 -3.21 27.39 -5.40
C VAL A 131 -2.92 25.95 -5.85
N LEU A 132 -2.48 25.76 -7.11
CA LEU A 132 -2.12 24.44 -7.63
C LEU A 132 -0.93 23.83 -6.87
N PHE A 133 0.11 24.62 -6.57
CA PHE A 133 1.23 24.22 -5.72
C PHE A 133 0.76 23.83 -4.31
N GLY A 134 -0.15 24.61 -3.73
CA GLY A 134 -0.76 24.29 -2.44
C GLY A 134 -1.45 22.92 -2.46
N ALA A 135 -2.35 22.70 -3.42
CA ALA A 135 -3.11 21.44 -3.52
C ALA A 135 -2.22 20.21 -3.74
N ILE A 136 -1.26 20.28 -4.66
CA ILE A 136 -0.38 19.16 -4.99
C ILE A 136 0.62 18.81 -3.88
N SER A 137 0.88 19.74 -2.94
CA SER A 137 1.83 19.54 -1.83
C SER A 137 1.44 18.42 -0.86
N ILE A 138 0.17 18.02 -0.84
CA ILE A 138 -0.36 16.92 -0.02
C ILE A 138 0.17 15.57 -0.49
N ALA A 139 0.45 15.42 -1.79
CA ALA A 139 0.85 14.16 -2.41
C ALA A 139 2.02 13.49 -1.67
N THR A 140 1.98 12.16 -1.55
CA THR A 140 3.03 11.36 -0.89
C THR A 140 3.24 10.07 -1.68
N ALA A 141 4.46 9.54 -1.84
CA ALA A 141 4.69 8.36 -2.68
C ALA A 141 4.38 7.01 -1.96
N PRO A 142 3.28 6.29 -2.29
CA PRO A 142 2.99 4.99 -1.69
C PRO A 142 4.01 3.92 -2.06
N ALA A 143 4.39 3.84 -3.33
CA ALA A 143 5.32 2.82 -3.83
C ALA A 143 6.66 2.86 -3.08
N THR A 144 7.23 4.06 -2.91
CA THR A 144 8.49 4.28 -2.19
C THR A 144 8.39 3.85 -0.71
N ILE A 145 7.29 4.20 -0.05
CA ILE A 145 7.07 3.88 1.36
C ILE A 145 6.84 2.38 1.56
N VAL A 146 5.98 1.76 0.73
CA VAL A 146 5.71 0.32 0.79
C VAL A 146 6.95 -0.49 0.48
N ALA A 147 7.75 -0.08 -0.52
CA ALA A 147 9.02 -0.71 -0.84
C ALA A 147 9.98 -0.65 0.35
N LEU A 148 10.11 0.50 1.02
CA LEU A 148 10.94 0.63 2.22
C LEU A 148 10.44 -0.20 3.39
N ILE A 149 9.14 -0.25 3.63
CA ILE A 149 8.54 -1.09 4.68
C ILE A 149 8.90 -2.55 4.44
N ARG A 150 8.76 -3.04 3.19
CA ARG A 150 9.13 -4.41 2.82
C ARG A 150 10.63 -4.66 2.93
N GLU A 151 11.46 -3.77 2.39
CA GLU A 151 12.92 -3.86 2.41
C GLU A 151 13.47 -3.91 3.84
N THR A 152 12.93 -3.07 4.72
CA THR A 152 13.33 -3.01 6.13
C THR A 152 12.59 -4.02 7.01
N ARG A 153 11.71 -4.84 6.43
CA ARG A 153 10.81 -5.77 7.14
C ARG A 153 10.14 -5.09 8.33
N SER A 154 9.58 -3.89 8.11
CA SER A 154 9.02 -3.07 9.19
C SER A 154 7.58 -3.45 9.50
N LYS A 155 7.23 -3.56 10.80
CA LYS A 155 5.85 -3.87 11.25
C LYS A 155 5.53 -3.21 12.58
N GLY A 156 4.31 -2.69 12.71
CA GLY A 156 3.80 -2.13 13.95
C GLY A 156 2.75 -1.04 13.74
N VAL A 157 2.47 -0.26 14.79
CA VAL A 157 1.42 0.76 14.79
C VAL A 157 1.83 1.97 13.94
N PHE A 158 3.11 2.33 13.93
CA PHE A 158 3.64 3.39 13.09
C PHE A 158 3.51 3.02 11.61
N VAL A 159 3.97 1.83 11.20
CA VAL A 159 3.82 1.31 9.83
C VAL A 159 2.36 1.27 9.41
N LYS A 160 1.46 0.70 10.24
CA LYS A 160 0.01 0.68 9.94
C LYS A 160 -0.56 2.10 9.76
N THR A 161 -0.11 3.06 10.56
CA THR A 161 -0.54 4.46 10.46
C THR A 161 0.03 5.14 9.23
N LEU A 162 1.29 4.91 8.92
CA LEU A 162 1.99 5.46 7.76
C LEU A 162 1.33 4.98 6.47
N THR A 163 1.15 3.67 6.29
CA THR A 163 0.50 3.13 5.08
C THR A 163 -0.91 3.69 4.88
N ALA A 164 -1.69 3.79 5.97
CA ALA A 164 -3.03 4.35 5.92
C ALA A 164 -3.04 5.87 5.63
N ALA A 165 -2.11 6.62 6.23
CA ALA A 165 -1.94 8.05 6.01
C ALA A 165 -1.60 8.34 4.55
N VAL A 166 -0.69 7.57 3.95
CA VAL A 166 -0.29 7.76 2.56
C VAL A 166 -1.46 7.53 1.60
N ALA A 167 -2.28 6.49 1.83
CA ALA A 167 -3.47 6.25 1.04
C ALA A 167 -4.42 7.44 1.08
N LEU A 168 -4.77 7.90 2.28
CA LEU A 168 -5.71 9.00 2.47
C LEU A 168 -5.17 10.34 1.97
N ASN A 169 -3.87 10.63 2.17
CA ASN A 169 -3.24 11.86 1.68
C ASN A 169 -3.29 11.95 0.15
N ASN A 170 -3.03 10.85 -0.56
CA ASN A 170 -3.11 10.85 -2.01
C ASN A 170 -4.55 11.01 -2.52
N THR A 171 -5.52 10.37 -1.86
CA THR A 171 -6.94 10.59 -2.14
C THR A 171 -7.32 12.06 -1.92
N ALA A 172 -6.95 12.64 -0.77
CA ALA A 172 -7.23 14.03 -0.45
C ALA A 172 -6.54 14.99 -1.43
N CYS A 173 -5.31 14.68 -1.84
CA CYS A 173 -4.56 15.42 -2.85
C CYS A 173 -5.30 15.45 -4.19
N ILE A 174 -5.71 14.29 -4.71
CA ILE A 174 -6.43 14.19 -5.99
C ILE A 174 -7.74 14.99 -5.91
N VAL A 175 -8.53 14.79 -4.86
CA VAL A 175 -9.82 15.46 -4.70
C VAL A 175 -9.63 16.98 -4.56
N LEU A 176 -8.73 17.44 -3.68
CA LEU A 176 -8.51 18.88 -3.49
C LEU A 176 -7.95 19.53 -4.75
N PHE A 177 -7.03 18.86 -5.45
CA PHE A 177 -6.47 19.39 -6.68
C PHE A 177 -7.54 19.54 -7.77
N GLU A 178 -8.42 18.56 -7.93
CA GLU A 178 -9.54 18.65 -8.88
C GLU A 178 -10.52 19.77 -8.52
N VAL A 179 -10.82 19.96 -7.23
CA VAL A 179 -11.64 21.08 -6.76
C VAL A 179 -10.97 22.42 -7.11
N CYS A 180 -9.68 22.56 -6.83
CA CYS A 180 -8.91 23.77 -7.15
C CYS A 180 -8.87 24.03 -8.66
N ARG A 181 -8.56 23.01 -9.47
CA ARG A 181 -8.49 23.10 -10.93
C ARG A 181 -9.85 23.47 -11.53
N ALA A 182 -10.93 22.82 -11.09
CA ALA A 182 -12.29 23.13 -11.54
C ALA A 182 -12.70 24.57 -11.20
N ALA A 183 -12.38 25.04 -9.98
CA ALA A 183 -12.70 26.39 -9.52
C ALA A 183 -11.88 27.49 -10.21
N LEU A 184 -10.60 27.23 -10.50
CA LEU A 184 -9.76 28.17 -11.25
C LEU A 184 -10.19 28.24 -12.73
N GLY A 185 -10.51 27.08 -13.31
CA GLY A 185 -10.89 26.98 -14.72
C GLY A 185 -12.27 27.53 -15.08
N SER A 186 -13.13 27.83 -14.10
CA SER A 186 -14.40 28.54 -14.34
C SER A 186 -14.24 30.07 -14.38
N GLY A 187 -13.05 30.59 -14.07
CA GLY A 187 -12.85 32.01 -13.79
C GLY A 187 -13.50 32.39 -12.47
N PHE A 188 -12.81 33.14 -11.61
CA PHE A 188 -13.40 33.72 -10.40
C PHE A 188 -14.30 34.92 -10.76
N SER A 189 -15.34 34.69 -11.58
CA SER A 189 -16.26 35.70 -12.11
C SER A 189 -17.37 36.08 -11.11
N GLY A 190 -17.15 36.02 -9.79
CA GLY A 190 -18.06 36.60 -8.78
C GLY A 190 -19.53 36.15 -8.84
N ALA A 191 -19.90 35.14 -9.62
CA ALA A 191 -21.27 34.68 -9.75
C ALA A 191 -21.64 33.89 -8.49
N GLY A 192 -22.76 34.27 -7.86
CA GLY A 192 -23.25 33.61 -6.66
C GLY A 192 -23.49 32.10 -6.85
N PRO A 193 -23.67 31.35 -5.74
CA PRO A 193 -23.71 29.87 -5.71
C PRO A 193 -24.87 29.20 -6.49
N ALA A 194 -25.63 29.96 -7.29
CA ALA A 194 -26.78 29.51 -8.07
C ALA A 194 -26.69 29.90 -9.57
N GLY A 195 -25.51 30.27 -10.08
CA GLY A 195 -25.28 30.52 -11.51
C GLY A 195 -25.04 29.24 -12.32
N PRO A 196 -25.19 29.27 -13.66
CA PRO A 196 -24.86 28.14 -14.55
C PRO A 196 -23.41 27.64 -14.40
N GLU A 197 -22.49 28.54 -14.03
CA GLU A 197 -21.06 28.27 -13.78
C GLU A 197 -20.85 27.43 -12.50
N ALA A 198 -21.65 27.66 -11.45
CA ALA A 198 -21.59 26.88 -10.21
C ALA A 198 -22.07 25.42 -10.43
N ASN A 199 -23.01 25.22 -11.37
CA ASN A 199 -23.43 23.88 -11.78
C ASN A 199 -22.30 23.11 -12.49
N GLY A 200 -21.43 23.82 -13.21
CA GLY A 200 -20.27 23.24 -13.90
C GLY A 200 -19.28 22.56 -12.95
N VAL A 201 -18.98 23.19 -11.80
CA VAL A 201 -18.07 22.62 -10.78
C VAL A 201 -18.67 21.37 -10.15
N TRP A 202 -19.95 21.40 -9.78
CA TRP A 202 -20.63 20.22 -9.20
C TRP A 202 -20.69 19.06 -10.18
N VAL A 203 -20.96 19.33 -11.47
CA VAL A 203 -20.94 18.30 -12.51
C VAL A 203 -19.53 17.73 -12.70
N GLN A 204 -18.49 18.57 -12.71
CA GLN A 204 -17.09 18.13 -12.83
C GLN A 204 -16.61 17.28 -11.65
N LEU A 205 -17.24 17.39 -10.47
CA LEU A 205 -16.92 16.56 -9.31
C LEU A 205 -17.84 15.32 -9.19
N ALA A 206 -19.14 15.48 -9.38
CA ALA A 206 -20.12 14.40 -9.23
C ALA A 206 -20.08 13.41 -10.40
N GLY A 207 -19.82 13.89 -11.62
CA GLY A 207 -19.73 13.08 -12.84
C GLY A 207 -18.69 11.95 -12.74
N PRO A 208 -17.42 12.26 -12.45
CA PRO A 208 -16.38 11.24 -12.24
C PRO A 208 -16.72 10.26 -11.13
N VAL A 209 -17.30 10.74 -10.02
CA VAL A 209 -17.67 9.90 -8.87
C VAL A 209 -18.77 8.89 -9.27
N ALA A 210 -19.81 9.36 -9.97
CA ALA A 210 -20.87 8.49 -10.46
C ALA A 210 -20.32 7.46 -11.47
N LEU A 211 -19.50 7.90 -12.43
CA LEU A 211 -18.89 7.03 -13.43
C LEU A 211 -18.03 5.93 -12.79
N GLY A 212 -17.11 6.30 -11.89
CA GLY A 212 -16.24 5.36 -11.19
C GLY A 212 -17.01 4.38 -10.31
N GLY A 213 -18.04 4.85 -9.60
CA GLY A 213 -18.90 4.00 -8.78
C GLY A 213 -19.71 3.00 -9.61
N LEU A 214 -20.28 3.43 -10.74
CA LEU A 214 -21.00 2.55 -11.67
C LEU A 214 -20.05 1.51 -12.28
N ALA A 215 -18.85 1.92 -12.70
CA ALA A 215 -17.84 1.02 -13.22
C ALA A 215 -17.40 -0.03 -12.18
N ALA A 216 -17.24 0.36 -10.91
CA ALA A 216 -16.91 -0.56 -9.82
C ALA A 216 -18.01 -1.60 -9.59
N VAL A 217 -19.27 -1.18 -9.57
CA VAL A 217 -20.41 -2.09 -9.43
C VAL A 217 -20.50 -3.05 -10.62
N ALA A 218 -20.30 -2.55 -11.85
CA ALA A 218 -20.28 -3.39 -13.04
C ALA A 218 -19.15 -4.43 -12.97
N LEU A 219 -17.94 -4.00 -12.58
CA LEU A 219 -16.80 -4.87 -12.39
C LEU A 219 -17.06 -5.93 -11.31
N ASP A 220 -17.64 -5.58 -10.17
CA ASP A 220 -18.02 -6.54 -9.13
C ASP A 220 -18.95 -7.63 -9.67
N ARG A 221 -19.96 -7.25 -10.48
CA ARG A 221 -20.86 -8.22 -11.12
C ARG A 221 -20.12 -9.14 -12.08
N VAL A 222 -19.16 -8.64 -12.85
CA VAL A 222 -18.31 -9.45 -13.72
C VAL A 222 -17.45 -10.41 -12.90
N THR A 223 -16.86 -9.97 -11.78
CA THR A 223 -16.00 -10.84 -10.94
C THR A 223 -16.74 -12.01 -10.32
N ARG A 224 -18.07 -11.91 -10.15
CA ARG A 224 -18.90 -13.04 -9.66
C ARG A 224 -19.07 -14.15 -10.69
N VAL A 225 -18.90 -13.85 -11.98
CA VAL A 225 -19.07 -14.80 -13.09
C VAL A 225 -17.71 -15.22 -13.66
N ALA A 226 -16.76 -14.31 -13.75
CA ALA A 226 -15.40 -14.56 -14.21
C ALA A 226 -14.63 -15.38 -13.16
N ARG A 227 -14.39 -16.66 -13.45
CA ARG A 227 -13.53 -17.53 -12.64
C ARG A 227 -12.13 -17.61 -13.25
N GLY A 228 -11.12 -17.46 -12.41
CA GLY A 228 -9.71 -17.58 -12.78
C GLY A 228 -8.99 -16.23 -12.88
N PRO A 229 -7.69 -16.17 -12.52
CA PRO A 229 -6.92 -14.93 -12.41
C PRO A 229 -6.81 -14.17 -13.73
N GLU A 230 -6.66 -14.87 -14.86
CA GLU A 230 -6.56 -14.25 -16.19
C GLU A 230 -7.82 -13.48 -16.59
N ARG A 231 -9.01 -14.05 -16.33
CA ARG A 231 -10.29 -13.41 -16.69
C ARG A 231 -10.59 -12.21 -15.79
N LEU A 232 -10.25 -12.32 -14.51
CA LEU A 232 -10.32 -11.20 -13.57
C LEU A 232 -9.37 -10.09 -13.98
N ALA A 233 -8.17 -10.45 -14.47
CA ALA A 233 -7.21 -9.50 -14.96
C ALA A 233 -7.72 -8.70 -16.16
N THR A 234 -8.22 -9.40 -17.18
CA THR A 234 -8.83 -8.77 -18.35
C THR A 234 -10.01 -7.88 -17.96
N ALA A 235 -10.89 -8.33 -17.07
CA ALA A 235 -12.02 -7.53 -16.62
C ALA A 235 -11.59 -6.23 -15.93
N ALA A 236 -10.55 -6.29 -15.10
CA ALA A 236 -10.03 -5.11 -14.41
C ALA A 236 -9.39 -4.11 -15.39
N VAL A 237 -8.61 -4.59 -16.37
CA VAL A 237 -8.04 -3.74 -17.43
C VAL A 237 -9.14 -3.10 -18.26
N VAL A 238 -10.17 -3.86 -18.66
CA VAL A 238 -11.32 -3.33 -19.39
C VAL A 238 -12.03 -2.25 -18.58
N ALA A 239 -12.30 -2.50 -17.30
CA ALA A 239 -12.95 -1.51 -16.43
C ALA A 239 -12.11 -0.24 -16.29
N LEU A 240 -10.79 -0.37 -16.14
CA LEU A 240 -9.87 0.77 -16.04
C LEU A 240 -9.88 1.61 -17.32
N VAL A 241 -9.60 0.98 -18.48
CA VAL A 241 -9.53 1.66 -19.78
C VAL A 241 -10.88 2.28 -20.15
N LEU A 242 -11.97 1.55 -19.91
CA LEU A 242 -13.33 2.04 -20.17
C LEU A 242 -13.67 3.24 -19.28
N THR A 243 -13.33 3.19 -17.98
CA THR A 243 -13.59 4.31 -17.06
C THR A 243 -12.79 5.54 -17.46
N SER A 244 -11.50 5.37 -17.79
CA SER A 244 -10.64 6.47 -18.25
C SER A 244 -11.17 7.06 -19.55
N GLY A 245 -11.42 6.24 -20.58
CA GLY A 245 -11.88 6.71 -21.88
C GLY A 245 -13.27 7.34 -21.85
N LEU A 246 -14.21 6.80 -21.08
CA LEU A 246 -15.53 7.43 -20.89
C LEU A 246 -15.42 8.74 -20.12
N ALA A 247 -14.54 8.83 -19.13
CA ALA A 247 -14.32 10.09 -18.42
C ALA A 247 -13.80 11.17 -19.38
N SER A 248 -12.75 10.87 -20.16
CA SER A 248 -12.21 11.79 -21.16
C SER A 248 -13.26 12.19 -22.20
N ALA A 249 -14.02 11.23 -22.73
CA ALA A 249 -15.09 11.50 -23.70
C ALA A 249 -16.23 12.39 -23.16
N LEU A 250 -16.49 12.34 -21.84
CA LEU A 250 -17.49 13.15 -21.17
C LEU A 250 -16.93 14.47 -20.61
N GLY A 251 -15.63 14.75 -20.78
CA GLY A 251 -14.97 15.93 -20.22
C GLY A 251 -14.82 15.87 -18.69
N TYR A 252 -14.80 14.67 -18.12
CA TYR A 252 -14.64 14.40 -16.69
C TYR A 252 -13.19 14.06 -16.35
N SER A 253 -12.79 14.26 -15.08
CA SER A 253 -11.46 13.82 -14.61
C SER A 253 -11.39 12.29 -14.59
N ALA A 254 -10.61 11.73 -15.52
CA ALA A 254 -10.32 10.30 -15.58
C ALA A 254 -9.63 9.80 -14.30
N MET A 255 -8.75 10.62 -13.73
CA MET A 255 -8.04 10.30 -12.50
C MET A 255 -9.01 10.21 -11.30
N LEU A 256 -9.94 11.15 -11.14
CA LEU A 256 -10.96 11.07 -10.07
C LEU A 256 -11.92 9.90 -10.29
N ALA A 257 -12.34 9.62 -11.53
CA ALA A 257 -13.20 8.48 -11.85
C ALA A 257 -12.52 7.15 -11.50
N CYS A 258 -11.25 6.98 -11.86
CA CYS A 258 -10.47 5.79 -11.55
C CYS A 258 -10.17 5.66 -10.04
N LEU A 259 -9.94 6.77 -9.34
CA LEU A 259 -9.83 6.78 -7.87
C LEU A 259 -11.09 6.19 -7.22
N VAL A 260 -12.27 6.61 -7.67
CA VAL A 260 -13.55 6.10 -7.15
C VAL A 260 -13.78 4.65 -7.56
N LEU A 261 -13.44 4.27 -8.79
CA LEU A 261 -13.46 2.87 -9.23
C LEU A 261 -12.69 1.98 -8.25
N GLY A 262 -11.44 2.31 -7.94
CA GLY A 262 -10.62 1.53 -7.00
C GLY A 262 -11.17 1.52 -5.58
N ALA A 263 -11.60 2.69 -5.08
CA ALA A 263 -12.13 2.84 -3.72
C ALA A 263 -13.44 2.08 -3.50
N VAL A 264 -14.36 2.12 -4.47
CA VAL A 264 -15.62 1.38 -4.37
C VAL A 264 -15.35 -0.11 -4.54
N GLN A 265 -14.56 -0.50 -5.54
CA GLN A 265 -14.25 -1.90 -5.83
C GLN A 265 -13.65 -2.61 -4.60
N THR A 266 -12.66 -2.02 -3.93
CA THR A 266 -12.02 -2.66 -2.78
C THR A 266 -12.96 -2.87 -1.59
N ASN A 267 -14.04 -2.09 -1.48
CA ASN A 267 -14.97 -2.16 -0.35
C ASN A 267 -16.23 -3.00 -0.63
N ILE A 268 -16.56 -3.28 -1.89
CA ILE A 268 -17.74 -4.09 -2.26
C ILE A 268 -17.37 -5.54 -2.64
N THR A 269 -16.13 -5.77 -3.08
CA THR A 269 -15.66 -7.08 -3.53
C THR A 269 -15.10 -7.89 -2.35
N PRO A 270 -15.45 -9.19 -2.19
CA PRO A 270 -14.90 -10.04 -1.14
C PRO A 270 -13.37 -10.19 -1.21
N SER A 271 -12.73 -10.37 -0.05
CA SER A 271 -11.26 -10.35 0.14
C SER A 271 -10.43 -11.24 -0.80
N ARG A 272 -11.00 -12.34 -1.32
CA ARG A 272 -10.35 -13.26 -2.27
C ARG A 272 -10.20 -12.72 -3.70
N ASN A 273 -10.82 -11.57 -4.01
CA ASN A 273 -10.89 -10.98 -5.35
C ASN A 273 -10.34 -9.54 -5.41
N HIS A 274 -9.42 -9.14 -4.51
CA HIS A 274 -8.83 -7.80 -4.55
C HIS A 274 -7.95 -7.65 -5.81
N LEU A 275 -8.49 -6.97 -6.82
CA LEU A 275 -7.93 -6.89 -8.16
C LEU A 275 -6.58 -6.15 -8.20
N VAL A 276 -6.40 -5.08 -7.41
CA VAL A 276 -5.15 -4.31 -7.42
C VAL A 276 -3.96 -5.13 -6.93
N ASP A 277 -4.13 -5.90 -5.84
CA ASP A 277 -3.04 -6.69 -5.25
C ASP A 277 -2.67 -7.95 -6.08
N THR A 278 -3.55 -8.42 -6.97
CA THR A 278 -3.36 -9.69 -7.71
C THR A 278 -3.24 -9.54 -9.22
N VAL A 279 -3.94 -8.58 -9.85
CA VAL A 279 -3.97 -8.43 -11.30
C VAL A 279 -2.87 -7.50 -11.81
N PHE A 280 -2.80 -6.30 -11.24
CA PHE A 280 -1.98 -5.21 -11.79
C PHE A 280 -0.50 -5.34 -11.43
N ALA A 281 -0.19 -6.08 -10.38
CA ALA A 281 1.15 -6.22 -9.82
C ALA A 281 2.24 -6.63 -10.84
N ASN A 282 1.89 -7.44 -11.85
CA ASN A 282 2.85 -7.97 -12.81
C ASN A 282 3.23 -6.98 -13.93
N PHE A 283 2.37 -6.00 -14.25
CA PHE A 283 2.59 -5.08 -15.37
C PHE A 283 2.63 -3.61 -14.97
N GLU A 284 2.15 -3.27 -13.77
CA GLU A 284 2.28 -1.93 -13.19
C GLU A 284 3.73 -1.39 -13.28
N PRO A 285 4.80 -2.15 -12.96
CA PRO A 285 6.16 -1.62 -13.07
C PRO A 285 6.55 -1.17 -14.48
N ALA A 286 6.06 -1.87 -15.52
CA ALA A 286 6.35 -1.51 -16.90
C ALA A 286 5.61 -0.23 -17.30
N ILE A 287 4.32 -0.13 -16.95
CA ILE A 287 3.50 1.07 -17.21
C ILE A 287 4.09 2.29 -16.49
N LEU A 288 4.45 2.14 -15.20
CA LEU A 288 5.08 3.22 -14.43
C LEU A 288 6.44 3.62 -15.00
N THR A 289 7.22 2.68 -15.54
CA THR A 289 8.49 2.99 -16.21
C THR A 289 8.28 3.92 -17.39
N VAL A 290 7.27 3.64 -18.23
CA VAL A 290 6.92 4.53 -19.35
C VAL A 290 6.50 5.89 -18.82
N PHE A 291 5.55 5.88 -17.89
CA PHE A 291 4.97 7.08 -17.30
C PHE A 291 6.03 8.04 -16.72
N PHE A 292 6.93 7.54 -15.87
CA PHE A 292 7.97 8.37 -15.25
C PHE A 292 9.03 8.84 -16.26
N THR A 293 9.30 8.05 -17.29
CA THR A 293 10.22 8.45 -18.35
C THR A 293 9.60 9.55 -19.21
N LEU A 294 8.33 9.42 -19.61
CA LEU A 294 7.59 10.46 -20.33
C LEU A 294 7.50 11.76 -19.53
N ALA A 295 7.19 11.67 -18.23
CA ALA A 295 7.20 12.83 -17.36
C ALA A 295 8.55 13.57 -17.35
N GLY A 296 9.67 12.83 -17.38
CA GLY A 296 10.99 13.42 -17.53
C GLY A 296 11.22 14.08 -18.88
N MET A 297 10.65 13.53 -19.96
CA MET A 297 10.77 14.08 -21.32
C MET A 297 10.03 15.42 -21.50
N HIS A 298 8.96 15.65 -20.72
CA HIS A 298 8.21 16.90 -20.68
C HIS A 298 8.88 18.01 -19.84
N LEU A 299 9.97 17.72 -19.13
CA LEU A 299 10.66 18.71 -18.33
C LEU A 299 11.46 19.64 -19.24
N SER A 300 11.21 20.95 -19.17
CA SER A 300 11.98 21.98 -19.87
C SER A 300 12.83 22.81 -18.89
N PHE A 301 14.06 23.15 -19.30
CA PHE A 301 14.97 23.98 -18.51
C PHE A 301 14.87 25.47 -18.82
N GLU A 302 14.05 25.86 -19.78
CA GLU A 302 13.89 27.26 -20.22
C GLU A 302 13.43 28.19 -19.08
N HIS A 303 12.63 27.66 -18.16
CA HIS A 303 12.10 28.41 -17.02
C HIS A 303 12.91 28.21 -15.73
N LEU A 304 14.06 27.51 -15.76
CA LEU A 304 14.73 27.08 -14.53
C LEU A 304 15.25 28.24 -13.66
N GLU A 305 15.66 29.35 -14.28
CA GLU A 305 16.12 30.55 -13.56
C GLU A 305 15.01 31.16 -12.69
N HIS A 306 13.79 31.26 -13.24
CA HIS A 306 12.62 31.76 -12.52
C HIS A 306 12.03 30.69 -11.58
N ALA A 307 12.14 29.41 -11.97
CA ALA A 307 11.69 28.28 -11.16
C ALA A 307 12.57 28.06 -9.92
N GLY A 308 13.85 28.44 -9.93
CA GLY A 308 14.80 28.13 -8.85
C GLY A 308 14.33 28.58 -7.47
N VAL A 309 13.85 29.83 -7.35
CA VAL A 309 13.30 30.36 -6.08
C VAL A 309 12.03 29.61 -5.69
N LEU A 310 11.13 29.35 -6.64
CA LEU A 310 9.89 28.62 -6.40
C LEU A 310 10.13 27.16 -5.98
N ILE A 311 11.12 26.48 -6.56
CA ILE A 311 11.53 25.11 -6.19
C ILE A 311 11.95 25.07 -4.72
N VAL A 312 12.83 25.99 -4.31
CA VAL A 312 13.33 26.04 -2.93
C VAL A 312 12.20 26.36 -1.96
N LEU A 313 11.38 27.37 -2.27
CA LEU A 313 10.25 27.78 -1.42
C LEU A 313 9.20 26.68 -1.31
N TYR A 314 8.81 26.06 -2.42
CA TYR A 314 7.87 24.95 -2.44
C TYR A 314 8.41 23.78 -1.62
N PHE A 315 9.66 23.36 -1.86
CA PHE A 315 10.27 22.23 -1.16
C PHE A 315 10.33 22.48 0.34
N ALA A 316 10.84 23.64 0.76
CA ALA A 316 10.98 24.00 2.17
C ALA A 316 9.61 24.14 2.86
N ALA A 317 8.66 24.85 2.24
CA ALA A 317 7.33 25.03 2.79
C ALA A 317 6.57 23.70 2.89
N ARG A 318 6.69 22.82 1.89
CA ARG A 318 6.10 21.47 1.94
C ARG A 318 6.73 20.64 3.05
N PHE A 319 8.06 20.64 3.17
CA PHE A 319 8.77 19.92 4.23
C PHE A 319 8.30 20.35 5.62
N VAL A 320 8.30 21.67 5.88
CA VAL A 320 7.81 22.23 7.15
C VAL A 320 6.33 21.92 7.35
N GLY A 321 5.51 22.08 6.31
CA GLY A 321 4.07 21.81 6.37
C GLY A 321 3.77 20.37 6.75
N LYS A 322 4.46 19.39 6.15
CA LYS A 322 4.33 17.96 6.51
C LYS A 322 4.71 17.70 7.97
N MET A 323 5.75 18.34 8.47
CA MET A 323 6.17 18.20 9.86
C MET A 323 5.15 18.80 10.84
N VAL A 324 4.69 20.03 10.57
CA VAL A 324 3.76 20.77 11.43
C VAL A 324 2.36 20.14 11.40
N SER A 325 1.85 19.80 10.23
CA SER A 325 0.52 19.18 10.07
C SER A 325 0.45 17.82 10.77
N ALA A 326 1.46 16.96 10.59
CA ALA A 326 1.51 15.66 11.25
C ALA A 326 1.62 15.80 12.77
N ASP A 327 2.50 16.68 13.28
CA ASP A 327 2.63 16.89 14.73
C ASP A 327 1.33 17.45 15.34
N LEU A 328 0.72 18.47 14.73
CA LEU A 328 -0.54 19.04 15.18
C LEU A 328 -1.66 17.99 15.22
N ALA A 329 -1.84 17.25 14.13
CA ALA A 329 -2.85 16.21 14.01
C ALA A 329 -2.67 15.10 15.05
N LEU A 330 -1.43 14.63 15.24
CA LEU A 330 -1.14 13.51 16.13
C LEU A 330 -1.19 13.91 17.61
N ARG A 331 -0.93 15.18 17.96
CA ARG A 331 -1.24 15.72 19.28
C ARG A 331 -2.73 15.73 19.56
N MET A 332 -3.54 16.23 18.62
CA MET A 332 -5.01 16.24 18.76
C MET A 332 -5.59 14.82 18.84
N ALA A 333 -4.97 13.87 18.13
CA ALA A 333 -5.33 12.47 18.15
C ALA A 333 -4.83 11.72 19.40
N GLN A 334 -4.03 12.34 20.27
CA GLN A 334 -3.37 11.71 21.42
C GLN A 334 -2.56 10.46 21.02
N ALA A 335 -1.88 10.53 19.87
CA ALA A 335 -1.04 9.43 19.39
C ALA A 335 0.24 9.31 20.23
N THR A 336 0.83 8.11 20.24
CA THR A 336 2.10 7.87 20.93
C THR A 336 3.23 8.70 20.34
N ASP A 337 4.24 8.99 21.15
CA ASP A 337 5.42 9.76 20.73
C ASP A 337 6.17 9.10 19.56
N ARG A 338 6.18 7.76 19.50
CA ARG A 338 6.75 6.99 18.39
C ARG A 338 6.08 7.34 17.05
N VAL A 339 4.76 7.54 17.04
CA VAL A 339 4.02 7.92 15.83
C VAL A 339 4.14 9.42 15.58
N ARG A 340 3.88 10.24 16.61
CA ARG A 340 3.88 11.71 16.53
C ARG A 340 5.18 12.31 15.99
N LYS A 341 6.33 11.91 16.55
CA LYS A 341 7.63 12.52 16.20
C LYS A 341 8.17 12.10 14.84
N ASN A 342 7.64 11.01 14.26
CA ASN A 342 8.23 10.39 13.08
C ASN A 342 7.34 10.44 11.83
N LEU A 343 6.02 10.64 11.97
CA LEU A 343 5.11 10.54 10.82
C LEU A 343 5.36 11.59 9.75
N GLY A 344 5.57 12.86 10.13
CA GLY A 344 5.84 13.94 9.16
C GLY A 344 7.08 13.68 8.31
N LEU A 345 8.15 13.12 8.91
CA LEU A 345 9.38 12.75 8.19
C LEU A 345 9.14 11.63 7.17
N ALA A 346 8.29 10.66 7.51
CA ALA A 346 8.00 9.53 6.64
C ALA A 346 7.06 9.87 5.47
N LEU A 347 6.40 11.04 5.51
CA LEU A 347 5.46 11.51 4.49
C LEU A 347 6.07 12.48 3.47
N ILE A 348 7.40 12.65 3.50
CA ILE A 348 8.14 13.48 2.53
C ILE A 348 8.20 12.91 1.11
N PRO A 349 8.40 11.58 0.87
CA PRO A 349 8.46 11.02 -0.48
C PRO A 349 7.30 11.48 -1.38
N GLN A 350 7.52 11.70 -2.68
CA GLN A 350 6.51 12.22 -3.61
C GLN A 350 6.82 11.72 -5.02
N ALA A 351 5.86 11.07 -5.69
CA ALA A 351 6.07 10.49 -7.03
C ALA A 351 4.76 10.45 -7.85
N GLY A 352 4.25 9.26 -8.16
CA GLY A 352 3.24 9.01 -9.20
C GLY A 352 2.03 9.95 -9.23
N VAL A 353 1.38 10.20 -8.08
CA VAL A 353 0.21 11.10 -8.03
C VAL A 353 0.58 12.54 -8.38
N ALA A 354 1.71 13.04 -7.88
CA ALA A 354 2.13 14.42 -8.18
C ALA A 354 2.52 14.56 -9.65
N VAL A 355 3.27 13.61 -10.19
CA VAL A 355 3.62 13.58 -11.62
C VAL A 355 2.35 13.53 -12.47
N GLY A 356 1.35 12.74 -12.06
CA GLY A 356 0.12 12.62 -12.82
C GLY A 356 -0.72 13.90 -12.83
N LEU A 357 -0.73 14.63 -11.71
CA LEU A 357 -1.34 15.94 -11.60
C LEU A 357 -0.63 17.01 -12.42
N VAL A 358 0.67 16.87 -12.66
CA VAL A 358 1.41 17.75 -13.58
C VAL A 358 0.94 17.54 -15.02
N LEU A 359 0.91 16.29 -15.49
CA LEU A 359 0.45 15.98 -16.85
C LEU A 359 -0.99 16.46 -17.07
N LEU A 360 -1.85 16.26 -16.08
CA LEU A 360 -3.23 16.74 -16.12
C LEU A 360 -3.36 18.28 -16.25
N ILE A 361 -2.37 19.06 -15.81
CA ILE A 361 -2.32 20.51 -16.04
C ILE A 361 -1.71 20.84 -17.41
N GLN A 362 -0.70 20.08 -17.86
CA GLN A 362 -0.12 20.26 -19.18
C GLN A 362 -1.12 19.99 -20.31
N ASP A 363 -2.03 19.02 -20.10
CA ASP A 363 -3.06 18.66 -21.08
C ASP A 363 -4.31 19.55 -21.00
N ASP A 364 -4.41 20.47 -20.04
CA ASP A 364 -5.57 21.35 -19.86
C ASP A 364 -5.32 22.72 -20.50
N PRO A 365 -5.98 23.06 -21.63
CA PRO A 365 -5.72 24.29 -22.36
C PRO A 365 -5.96 25.57 -21.56
N ARG A 366 -6.74 25.49 -20.46
CA ARG A 366 -7.01 26.63 -19.58
C ARG A 366 -5.81 27.06 -18.75
N PHE A 367 -4.79 26.20 -18.65
CA PHE A 367 -3.59 26.44 -17.85
C PHE A 367 -2.32 26.54 -18.70
N SER A 368 -2.43 26.69 -20.02
CA SER A 368 -1.30 26.75 -20.95
C SER A 368 -0.21 27.73 -20.53
N ASP A 369 -0.60 28.88 -19.97
CA ASP A 369 0.32 29.97 -19.60
C ASP A 369 1.16 29.65 -18.35
N VAL A 370 0.71 28.69 -17.55
CA VAL A 370 1.33 28.33 -16.26
C VAL A 370 1.84 26.90 -16.22
N ALA A 371 1.43 26.05 -17.17
CA ALA A 371 1.68 24.61 -17.18
C ALA A 371 3.17 24.27 -17.17
N ASP A 372 3.99 24.95 -17.98
CA ASP A 372 5.43 24.67 -18.07
C ASP A 372 6.17 25.01 -16.77
N LEU A 373 5.88 26.17 -16.18
CA LEU A 373 6.47 26.56 -14.91
C LEU A 373 5.99 25.65 -13.77
N PHE A 374 4.71 25.26 -13.78
CA PHE A 374 4.15 24.30 -12.82
C PHE A 374 4.86 22.95 -12.91
N ALA A 375 5.01 22.42 -14.13
CA ALA A 375 5.71 21.16 -14.38
C ALA A 375 7.18 21.23 -13.94
N ALA A 376 7.90 22.28 -14.34
CA ALA A 376 9.31 22.46 -13.99
C ALA A 376 9.53 22.48 -12.46
N VAL A 377 8.70 23.22 -11.71
CA VAL A 377 8.81 23.30 -10.25
C VAL A 377 8.45 21.96 -9.60
N VAL A 378 7.30 21.38 -9.94
CA VAL A 378 6.82 20.16 -9.28
C VAL A 378 7.70 18.96 -9.60
N LEU A 379 8.09 18.75 -10.86
CA LEU A 379 8.93 17.61 -11.25
C LEU A 379 10.34 17.70 -10.65
N SER A 380 10.89 18.91 -10.54
CA SER A 380 12.15 19.14 -9.83
C SER A 380 12.03 18.77 -8.35
N VAL A 381 10.96 19.20 -7.68
CA VAL A 381 10.73 18.87 -6.27
C VAL A 381 10.43 17.39 -6.06
N VAL A 382 9.67 16.76 -6.95
CA VAL A 382 9.47 15.30 -6.98
C VAL A 382 10.82 14.59 -7.06
N THR A 383 11.71 15.02 -7.95
CA THR A 383 13.06 14.44 -8.09
C THR A 383 13.87 14.59 -6.79
N ILE A 384 13.85 15.78 -6.16
CA ILE A 384 14.52 16.02 -4.88
C ILE A 384 13.91 15.13 -3.77
N ASN A 385 12.59 15.03 -3.70
CA ASN A 385 11.87 14.24 -2.69
C ASN A 385 12.04 12.74 -2.88
N GLU A 386 12.25 12.25 -4.09
CA GLU A 386 12.60 10.85 -4.31
C GLU A 386 14.03 10.54 -3.85
N ILE A 387 14.96 11.50 -3.88
CA ILE A 387 16.31 11.28 -3.33
C ILE A 387 16.29 11.35 -1.79
N ILE A 388 15.66 12.39 -1.23
CA ILE A 388 15.70 12.66 0.21
C ILE A 388 14.66 11.84 0.98
N GLY A 389 13.48 11.65 0.40
CA GLY A 389 12.34 11.01 1.04
C GLY A 389 12.63 9.61 1.58
N PRO A 390 13.21 8.68 0.80
CA PRO A 390 13.50 7.34 1.28
C PRO A 390 14.43 7.31 2.50
N VAL A 391 15.42 8.21 2.52
CA VAL A 391 16.35 8.37 3.64
C VAL A 391 15.60 8.80 4.90
N LEU A 392 14.73 9.80 4.78
CA LEU A 392 13.92 10.30 5.91
C LEU A 392 12.91 9.27 6.40
N THR A 393 12.24 8.56 5.50
CA THR A 393 11.31 7.48 5.86
C THR A 393 12.04 6.35 6.58
N ARG A 394 13.24 5.96 6.14
CA ARG A 394 14.06 4.96 6.85
C ARG A 394 14.45 5.42 8.26
N ILE A 395 14.85 6.68 8.41
CA ILE A 395 15.15 7.27 9.73
C ILE A 395 13.90 7.22 10.62
N ALA A 396 12.73 7.56 10.09
CA ALA A 396 11.46 7.53 10.82
C ALA A 396 11.09 6.11 11.27
N LEU A 397 11.21 5.11 10.40
CA LEU A 397 10.99 3.69 10.73
C LEU A 397 11.96 3.21 11.82
N THR A 398 13.23 3.60 11.73
CA THR A 398 14.25 3.27 12.73
C THR A 398 13.91 3.88 14.08
N ARG A 399 13.58 5.19 14.11
CA ARG A 399 13.22 5.91 15.34
C ARG A 399 11.89 5.44 15.95
N ALA A 400 10.97 4.93 15.13
CA ALA A 400 9.76 4.29 15.62
C ALA A 400 10.05 2.91 16.25
N GLY A 401 11.23 2.34 15.99
CA GLY A 401 11.65 1.03 16.49
C GLY A 401 10.97 -0.13 15.78
N GLU A 402 10.41 0.08 14.58
CA GLU A 402 9.59 -0.92 13.87
C GLU A 402 10.31 -1.67 12.75
N ILE A 403 11.58 -1.34 12.48
CA ILE A 403 12.44 -2.09 11.53
C ILE A 403 12.67 -3.50 12.03
N GLY A 404 12.65 -4.47 11.10
CA GLY A 404 12.88 -5.88 11.41
C GLY A 404 11.82 -6.48 12.32
N ARG A 405 10.59 -5.95 12.34
CA ARG A 405 9.48 -6.54 13.12
C ARG A 405 8.54 -7.40 12.27
N ASP A 406 8.68 -7.39 10.95
CA ASP A 406 8.01 -8.33 10.04
C ASP A 406 8.82 -9.63 9.92
N ARG A 407 9.08 -10.23 11.07
CA ARG A 407 9.74 -11.53 11.21
C ARG A 407 8.71 -12.53 11.71
N LEU A 408 8.76 -13.75 11.19
CA LEU A 408 7.94 -14.86 11.66
C LEU A 408 8.34 -15.17 13.11
N ARG A 409 7.38 -15.09 14.02
CA ARG A 409 7.54 -15.63 15.37
C ARG A 409 7.18 -17.10 15.41
N LEU A 410 7.68 -17.78 16.43
CA LEU A 410 7.57 -19.23 16.58
C LEU A 410 6.13 -19.73 16.44
N ILE A 411 5.16 -19.05 17.07
CA ILE A 411 3.74 -19.43 17.07
C ILE A 411 2.82 -18.43 16.37
N ASP A 412 3.33 -17.64 15.41
CA ASP A 412 2.53 -16.66 14.64
C ASP A 412 1.32 -17.28 13.91
N PHE A 413 1.26 -18.60 13.75
CA PHE A 413 0.08 -19.27 13.20
C PHE A 413 -1.12 -19.28 14.17
N LEU A 414 -0.95 -19.00 15.47
CA LEU A 414 -2.03 -18.95 16.46
C LEU A 414 -2.68 -17.56 16.56
N GLN A 415 -3.35 -17.12 15.51
CA GLN A 415 -4.12 -15.88 15.53
C GLN A 415 -5.40 -16.02 16.36
N GLU A 416 -6.01 -14.90 16.78
CA GLU A 416 -7.24 -14.87 17.58
C GLU A 416 -8.33 -15.79 17.02
N GLU A 417 -8.54 -15.76 15.70
CA GLU A 417 -9.53 -16.59 15.00
C GLU A 417 -9.24 -18.09 15.03
N HIS A 418 -8.02 -18.49 15.39
CA HIS A 418 -7.56 -19.88 15.51
C HIS A 418 -7.66 -20.42 16.94
N ILE A 419 -8.09 -19.59 17.90
CA ILE A 419 -8.23 -19.95 19.31
C ILE A 419 -9.71 -20.19 19.66
N MET A 420 -9.97 -21.28 20.38
CA MET A 420 -11.28 -21.65 20.90
C MET A 420 -11.21 -21.68 22.43
N THR A 421 -12.03 -20.88 23.10
CA THR A 421 -12.24 -20.97 24.55
C THR A 421 -13.46 -21.82 24.87
N ASP A 422 -13.60 -22.24 26.12
CA ASP A 422 -14.72 -23.09 26.57
C ASP A 422 -14.85 -24.41 25.83
N PHE A 423 -13.70 -24.96 25.45
CA PHE A 423 -13.65 -26.20 24.71
C PHE A 423 -14.02 -27.38 25.61
N ARG A 424 -14.91 -28.25 25.11
CA ARG A 424 -15.39 -29.46 25.79
C ARG A 424 -15.41 -30.60 24.80
N ALA A 425 -14.91 -31.77 25.19
CA ALA A 425 -15.00 -32.96 24.38
C ALA A 425 -15.11 -34.20 25.27
N PRO A 426 -15.96 -35.18 24.92
CA PRO A 426 -16.14 -36.37 25.75
C PRO A 426 -14.97 -37.36 25.62
N THR A 427 -14.25 -37.34 24.51
CA THR A 427 -13.09 -38.20 24.26
C THR A 427 -11.99 -37.42 23.54
N LYS A 428 -10.77 -37.94 23.59
CA LYS A 428 -9.61 -37.36 22.91
C LYS A 428 -9.78 -37.36 21.39
N GLU A 429 -10.34 -38.42 20.82
CA GLU A 429 -10.64 -38.53 19.39
C GLU A 429 -11.69 -37.51 18.96
N ALA A 430 -12.72 -37.29 19.78
CA ALA A 430 -13.72 -36.26 19.51
C ALA A 430 -13.12 -34.84 19.60
N ALA A 431 -12.18 -34.62 20.54
CA ALA A 431 -11.44 -33.36 20.62
C ALA A 431 -10.61 -33.11 19.35
N ILE A 432 -9.83 -34.11 18.93
CA ILE A 432 -9.00 -34.05 17.72
C ILE A 432 -9.86 -33.77 16.48
N SER A 433 -10.96 -34.50 16.31
CA SER A 433 -11.89 -34.30 15.19
C SER A 433 -12.42 -32.87 15.11
N ARG A 434 -12.82 -32.29 16.26
CA ARG A 434 -13.27 -30.89 16.33
C ARG A 434 -12.17 -29.88 16.02
N LEU A 435 -10.93 -30.16 16.43
CA LEU A 435 -9.78 -29.30 16.11
C LEU A 435 -9.45 -29.35 14.62
N VAL A 436 -9.48 -30.53 14.00
CA VAL A 436 -9.32 -30.69 12.54
C VAL A 436 -10.39 -29.90 11.79
N ASP A 437 -11.65 -29.99 12.23
CA ASP A 437 -12.74 -29.19 11.65
C ASP A 437 -12.50 -27.68 11.79
N ARG A 438 -11.91 -27.23 12.91
CA ARG A 438 -11.58 -25.81 13.10
C ARG A 438 -10.44 -25.40 12.19
N LEU A 439 -9.38 -26.19 12.10
CA LEU A 439 -8.20 -25.93 11.29
C LEU A 439 -8.57 -25.74 9.82
N LEU A 440 -9.33 -26.67 9.23
CA LEU A 440 -9.76 -26.61 7.83
C LEU A 440 -10.76 -25.48 7.53
N ARG A 441 -11.48 -24.99 8.54
CA ARG A 441 -12.38 -23.83 8.39
C ARG A 441 -11.67 -22.49 8.46
N THR A 442 -10.50 -22.46 9.11
CA THR A 442 -9.76 -21.22 9.39
C THR A 442 -8.55 -21.04 8.48
N HIS A 443 -8.02 -22.13 7.94
CA HIS A 443 -6.84 -22.12 7.07
C HIS A 443 -7.19 -22.64 5.67
N GLU A 444 -6.63 -22.00 4.64
CA GLU A 444 -6.65 -22.53 3.28
C GLU A 444 -5.49 -23.52 3.11
N ILE A 445 -5.78 -24.81 3.20
CA ILE A 445 -4.80 -25.88 2.99
C ILE A 445 -5.13 -26.58 1.66
N ARG A 446 -4.16 -26.66 0.74
CA ARG A 446 -4.36 -27.31 -0.55
C ARG A 446 -3.89 -28.75 -0.49
N GLY A 447 -4.50 -29.60 -1.31
CA GLY A 447 -4.02 -30.98 -1.52
C GLY A 447 -4.30 -31.98 -0.39
N ILE A 448 -5.10 -31.62 0.62
CA ILE A 448 -5.55 -32.55 1.67
C ILE A 448 -7.01 -32.29 2.01
N ASP A 449 -7.78 -33.36 2.22
CA ASP A 449 -9.16 -33.28 2.68
C ASP A 449 -9.28 -33.56 4.18
N ARG A 450 -10.50 -33.44 4.69
CA ARG A 450 -10.80 -33.65 6.11
C ARG A 450 -10.40 -35.03 6.60
N GLU A 451 -10.70 -36.06 5.84
CA GLU A 451 -10.51 -37.44 6.25
C GLU A 451 -9.02 -37.81 6.24
N GLY A 452 -8.27 -37.34 5.24
CA GLY A 452 -6.82 -37.48 5.16
C GLY A 452 -6.11 -36.83 6.35
N LEU A 453 -6.46 -35.57 6.67
CA LEU A 453 -5.84 -34.87 7.80
C LEU A 453 -6.21 -35.51 9.14
N LEU A 454 -7.49 -35.85 9.35
CA LEU A 454 -7.94 -36.50 10.59
C LEU A 454 -7.24 -37.85 10.79
N SER A 455 -7.13 -38.65 9.73
CA SER A 455 -6.46 -39.95 9.77
C SER A 455 -4.98 -39.80 10.12
N SER A 456 -4.29 -38.82 9.52
CA SER A 456 -2.89 -38.50 9.82
C SER A 456 -2.67 -38.18 11.31
N VAL A 457 -3.51 -37.32 11.88
CA VAL A 457 -3.40 -36.91 13.29
C VAL A 457 -3.70 -38.09 14.24
N LEU A 458 -4.75 -38.86 13.96
CA LEU A 458 -5.14 -40.00 14.80
C LEU A 458 -4.13 -41.16 14.71
N GLU A 459 -3.51 -41.38 13.55
CA GLU A 459 -2.44 -42.36 13.42
C GLU A 459 -1.24 -41.98 14.29
N ARG A 460 -0.88 -40.69 14.28
CA ARG A 460 0.19 -40.18 15.13
C ARG A 460 -0.13 -40.33 16.62
N GLU A 461 -1.38 -40.08 17.03
CA GLU A 461 -1.84 -40.26 18.41
C GLU A 461 -1.76 -41.73 18.87
N ARG A 462 -2.07 -42.69 17.97
CA ARG A 462 -1.99 -44.13 18.28
C ARG A 462 -0.56 -44.62 18.44
N GLN A 463 0.40 -44.03 17.74
CA GLN A 463 1.82 -44.37 17.87
C GLN A 463 2.40 -43.93 19.23
N GLY A 464 1.84 -42.87 19.82
CA GLY A 464 2.18 -42.41 21.15
C GLY A 464 1.38 -41.18 21.53
N SER A 465 0.91 -41.14 22.78
CA SER A 465 0.07 -40.06 23.30
C SER A 465 0.72 -38.70 23.06
N THR A 466 -0.06 -37.74 22.55
CA THR A 466 0.39 -36.35 22.38
C THR A 466 0.07 -35.48 23.60
N CYS A 467 -0.44 -36.09 24.68
CA CYS A 467 -0.55 -35.43 25.98
C CYS A 467 0.84 -35.32 26.61
N LEU A 468 1.31 -34.10 26.85
CA LEU A 468 2.66 -33.82 27.34
C LEU A 468 2.73 -33.67 28.87
N GLY A 469 1.57 -33.65 29.55
CA GLY A 469 1.45 -33.32 30.97
C GLY A 469 1.34 -31.81 31.20
N GLY A 470 1.20 -31.40 32.45
CA GLY A 470 1.05 -30.00 32.85
C GLY A 470 -0.24 -29.35 32.37
N GLY A 471 -1.22 -30.14 31.93
CA GLY A 471 -2.45 -29.66 31.32
C GLY A 471 -2.36 -29.34 29.82
N LEU A 472 -1.29 -29.75 29.12
CA LEU A 472 -1.09 -29.54 27.68
C LEU A 472 -1.18 -30.84 26.86
N ALA A 473 -1.85 -30.78 25.72
CA ALA A 473 -1.75 -31.77 24.65
C ALA A 473 -1.48 -31.11 23.29
N VAL A 474 -0.63 -31.72 22.47
CA VAL A 474 -0.24 -31.17 21.16
C VAL A 474 -0.42 -32.20 20.04
N PRO A 475 -1.67 -32.55 19.68
CA PRO A 475 -1.93 -33.42 18.54
C PRO A 475 -1.36 -32.79 17.27
N HIS A 476 -0.83 -33.60 16.35
CA HIS A 476 -0.21 -33.08 15.13
C HIS A 476 -0.35 -34.04 13.96
N GLY A 477 -0.41 -33.47 12.75
CA GLY A 477 -0.54 -34.20 11.49
C GLY A 477 0.35 -33.63 10.39
N ILE A 478 0.58 -34.43 9.35
CA ILE A 478 1.44 -34.07 8.22
C ILE A 478 0.59 -33.39 7.14
N LEU A 479 1.09 -32.28 6.62
CA LEU A 479 0.50 -31.56 5.48
C LEU A 479 1.26 -31.87 4.18
N PRO A 480 0.66 -31.61 3.00
CA PRO A 480 1.37 -31.67 1.74
C PRO A 480 2.59 -30.74 1.68
N GLU A 481 3.58 -31.09 0.85
CA GLU A 481 4.75 -30.25 0.59
C GLU A 481 4.33 -28.87 0.06
N GLY A 482 5.04 -27.82 0.49
CA GLY A 482 4.80 -26.42 0.17
C GLY A 482 3.76 -25.71 1.04
N GLU A 483 3.02 -26.43 1.89
CA GLU A 483 2.06 -25.82 2.81
C GLU A 483 2.79 -25.26 4.05
N PRO A 484 2.50 -24.00 4.45
CA PRO A 484 3.10 -23.45 5.67
C PRO A 484 2.58 -24.18 6.91
N MET A 485 3.37 -24.15 7.99
CA MET A 485 2.88 -24.63 9.28
C MET A 485 1.64 -23.85 9.74
N VAL A 486 0.60 -24.57 10.13
CA VAL A 486 -0.67 -24.03 10.64
C VAL A 486 -1.07 -24.68 11.95
N GLY A 487 -1.95 -24.05 12.70
CA GLY A 487 -2.43 -24.63 13.94
C GLY A 487 -3.64 -23.93 14.54
N VAL A 488 -4.31 -24.63 15.45
CA VAL A 488 -5.44 -24.11 16.22
C VAL A 488 -5.28 -24.48 17.69
N MET A 489 -5.74 -23.60 18.57
CA MET A 489 -5.68 -23.81 20.01
C MET A 489 -7.09 -23.95 20.58
N ALA A 490 -7.25 -24.86 21.53
CA ALA A 490 -8.44 -25.03 22.34
C ALA A 490 -8.10 -24.95 23.82
N LEU A 491 -8.88 -24.15 24.55
CA LEU A 491 -8.75 -23.94 25.99
C LEU A 491 -10.01 -24.45 26.68
N SER A 492 -9.82 -25.33 27.67
CA SER A 492 -10.86 -25.92 28.50
C SER A 492 -10.68 -25.47 29.95
N ARG A 493 -11.61 -24.66 30.45
CA ARG A 493 -11.57 -24.16 31.84
C ARG A 493 -11.75 -25.29 32.86
N ASP A 494 -12.70 -26.19 32.59
CA ASP A 494 -13.00 -27.32 33.48
C ASP A 494 -11.97 -28.46 33.38
N GLY A 495 -11.11 -28.42 32.35
CA GLY A 495 -10.19 -29.49 32.02
C GLY A 495 -10.87 -30.64 31.27
N LEU A 496 -10.09 -31.31 30.42
CA LEU A 496 -10.51 -32.51 29.68
C LEU A 496 -9.91 -33.73 30.36
N ASP A 497 -10.77 -34.67 30.73
CA ASP A 497 -10.40 -35.91 31.42
C ASP A 497 -9.84 -36.94 30.44
N PHE A 498 -8.58 -36.76 30.05
CA PHE A 498 -7.84 -37.65 29.17
C PHE A 498 -6.69 -38.32 29.92
N GLU A 499 -6.23 -39.46 29.43
CA GLU A 499 -5.04 -40.12 29.97
C GLU A 499 -3.79 -39.28 29.70
N THR A 500 -3.18 -38.75 30.76
CA THR A 500 -1.96 -37.94 30.74
C THR A 500 -0.84 -38.58 31.55
N PRO A 501 0.45 -38.31 31.22
CA PRO A 501 1.58 -38.88 31.97
C PRO A 501 1.63 -38.49 33.46
N ASP A 502 1.06 -37.34 33.82
CA ASP A 502 1.03 -36.80 35.18
C ASP A 502 -0.32 -36.94 35.88
N GLY A 503 -1.31 -37.58 35.22
CA GLY A 503 -2.66 -37.77 35.74
C GLY A 503 -3.48 -36.49 35.92
N ARG A 504 -3.01 -35.35 35.38
CA ARG A 504 -3.73 -34.07 35.43
C ARG A 504 -4.64 -33.90 34.21
N PRO A 505 -5.80 -33.22 34.35
CA PRO A 505 -6.67 -32.93 33.22
C PRO A 505 -6.00 -31.98 32.22
N VAL A 506 -6.34 -32.12 30.94
CA VAL A 506 -5.82 -31.28 29.85
C VAL A 506 -6.65 -30.00 29.76
N HIS A 507 -6.03 -28.85 29.99
CA HIS A 507 -6.66 -27.53 29.89
C HIS A 507 -6.37 -26.84 28.55
N CYS A 508 -5.26 -27.16 27.88
CA CYS A 508 -4.88 -26.60 26.59
C CYS A 508 -4.56 -27.70 25.59
N MET A 509 -5.20 -27.63 24.42
CA MET A 509 -4.85 -28.44 23.25
C MET A 509 -4.39 -27.55 22.11
N VAL A 510 -3.27 -27.87 21.48
CA VAL A 510 -2.79 -27.17 20.28
C VAL A 510 -2.65 -28.18 19.15
N LEU A 511 -3.54 -28.13 18.16
CA LEU A 511 -3.40 -28.96 16.96
C LEU A 511 -2.42 -28.30 15.99
N LEU A 512 -1.40 -29.03 15.54
CA LEU A 512 -0.42 -28.57 14.55
C LEU A 512 -0.56 -29.34 13.23
N GLY A 513 -0.57 -28.61 12.12
CA GLY A 513 -0.37 -29.15 10.78
C GLY A 513 0.99 -28.71 10.26
N THR A 514 1.83 -29.63 9.81
CA THR A 514 3.21 -29.31 9.40
C THR A 514 3.59 -30.09 8.13
N ALA A 515 4.12 -29.40 7.11
CA ALA A 515 4.74 -30.03 5.95
C ALA A 515 6.10 -30.66 6.30
N PRO A 516 6.58 -31.69 5.58
CA PRO A 516 7.85 -32.38 5.88
C PRO A 516 9.07 -31.45 6.03
N GLU A 517 9.17 -30.42 5.21
CA GLU A 517 10.24 -29.40 5.25
C GLU A 517 10.22 -28.48 6.48
N GLU A 518 9.10 -28.33 7.18
CA GLU A 518 8.96 -27.48 8.37
C GLU A 518 9.24 -28.25 9.69
N ARG A 519 9.88 -29.42 9.60
CA ARG A 519 10.14 -30.31 10.74
C ARG A 519 10.93 -29.65 11.88
N ASP A 520 11.95 -28.86 11.58
CA ASP A 520 12.77 -28.22 12.61
C ASP A 520 11.96 -27.19 13.40
N ARG A 521 11.19 -26.36 12.70
CA ARG A 521 10.25 -25.43 13.31
C ARG A 521 9.22 -26.17 14.15
N HIS A 522 8.73 -27.32 13.70
CA HIS A 522 7.76 -28.12 14.44
C HIS A 522 8.29 -28.57 15.80
N LEU A 523 9.54 -29.04 15.84
CA LEU A 523 10.20 -29.41 17.08
C LEU A 523 10.43 -28.21 18.00
N GLN A 524 10.79 -27.05 17.44
CA GLN A 524 10.94 -25.81 18.21
C GLN A 524 9.61 -25.37 18.84
N VAL A 525 8.50 -25.40 18.08
CA VAL A 525 7.15 -25.07 18.57
C VAL A 525 6.73 -26.03 19.68
N LEU A 526 6.91 -27.34 19.49
CA LEU A 526 6.61 -28.33 20.52
C LEU A 526 7.39 -28.07 21.80
N ALA A 527 8.70 -27.82 21.70
CA ALA A 527 9.55 -27.59 22.84
C ALA A 527 9.16 -26.29 23.58
N ALA A 528 8.81 -25.24 22.85
CA ALA A 528 8.38 -23.96 23.43
C ALA A 528 7.02 -24.08 24.14
N LEU A 529 6.05 -24.78 23.54
CA LEU A 529 4.75 -25.05 24.15
C LEU A 529 4.90 -25.90 25.40
N ALA A 530 5.72 -26.95 25.37
CA ALA A 530 5.98 -27.80 26.53
C ALA A 530 6.63 -27.04 27.69
N ARG A 531 7.61 -26.16 27.40
CA ARG A 531 8.27 -25.34 28.43
C ARG A 531 7.33 -24.28 29.01
N THR A 532 6.57 -23.59 28.17
CA THR A 532 5.79 -22.42 28.60
C THR A 532 4.40 -22.85 29.06
N VAL A 533 3.60 -23.40 28.14
CA VAL A 533 2.23 -23.83 28.45
C VAL A 533 2.22 -25.10 29.30
N GLY A 534 3.20 -25.99 29.16
CA GLY A 534 3.29 -27.23 29.93
C GLY A 534 3.97 -27.11 31.29
N SER A 535 4.82 -26.09 31.53
CA SER A 535 5.65 -26.04 32.75
C SER A 535 5.63 -24.71 33.51
N ASP A 536 5.36 -23.56 32.86
CA ASP A 536 5.28 -22.27 33.55
C ASP A 536 3.91 -22.08 34.19
N ARG A 537 3.87 -22.19 35.52
CA ARG A 537 2.62 -22.11 36.29
C ARG A 537 1.95 -20.74 36.24
N SER A 538 2.73 -19.65 36.19
CA SER A 538 2.18 -18.29 36.09
C SER A 538 1.47 -18.10 34.74
N PHE A 539 2.10 -18.59 33.66
CA PHE A 539 1.51 -18.53 32.34
C PHE A 539 0.31 -19.47 32.19
N GLN A 540 0.37 -20.67 32.76
CA GLN A 540 -0.76 -21.61 32.81
C GLN A 540 -1.99 -21.00 33.46
N ASP A 541 -1.84 -20.42 34.65
CA ASP A 541 -2.97 -19.85 35.39
C ASP A 541 -3.65 -18.73 34.58
N GLN A 542 -2.89 -17.90 33.88
CA GLN A 542 -3.43 -16.84 33.01
C GLN A 542 -4.08 -17.38 31.73
N LEU A 543 -3.39 -18.31 31.05
CA LEU A 543 -3.86 -18.84 29.77
C LEU A 543 -5.11 -19.73 29.96
N PHE A 544 -5.14 -20.59 30.98
CA PHE A 544 -6.25 -21.52 31.19
C PHE A 544 -7.53 -20.81 31.67
N ASP A 545 -7.40 -19.68 32.37
CA ASP A 545 -8.53 -18.81 32.76
C ASP A 545 -8.97 -17.83 31.67
N SER A 546 -8.38 -17.90 30.47
CA SER A 546 -8.74 -17.00 29.38
C SER A 546 -10.21 -17.15 28.97
N LYS A 547 -10.99 -16.09 29.19
CA LYS A 547 -12.43 -16.06 28.92
C LYS A 547 -12.78 -15.80 27.45
N SER A 548 -11.81 -15.38 26.64
CA SER A 548 -12.00 -15.11 25.22
C SER A 548 -10.76 -15.46 24.40
N PRO A 549 -10.93 -15.77 23.10
CA PRO A 549 -9.82 -15.94 22.17
C PRO A 549 -8.87 -14.74 22.13
N ALA A 550 -9.41 -13.52 22.21
CA ALA A 550 -8.64 -12.28 22.23
C ALA A 550 -7.68 -12.20 23.43
N HIS A 551 -8.15 -12.57 24.63
CA HIS A 551 -7.31 -12.55 25.83
C HIS A 551 -6.16 -13.57 25.72
N ALA A 552 -6.45 -14.79 25.25
CA ALA A 552 -5.41 -15.79 25.00
C ALA A 552 -4.42 -15.33 23.93
N TYR A 553 -4.88 -14.68 22.87
CA TYR A 553 -4.03 -14.13 21.81
C TYR A 553 -3.06 -13.08 22.35
N GLU A 554 -3.56 -12.14 23.17
CA GLU A 554 -2.75 -11.09 23.81
C GLU A 554 -1.66 -11.68 24.70
N LEU A 555 -1.97 -12.72 25.49
CA LEU A 555 -0.97 -13.41 26.31
C LEU A 555 0.11 -14.10 25.47
N LEU A 556 -0.27 -14.74 24.36
CA LEU A 556 0.65 -15.44 23.47
C LEU A 556 1.56 -14.50 22.65
N HIS A 557 1.12 -13.26 22.38
CA HIS A 557 1.84 -12.30 21.52
C HIS A 557 2.34 -11.05 22.23
N GLY A 558 2.16 -10.94 23.55
CA GLY A 558 2.59 -9.81 24.36
C GLY A 558 4.12 -9.66 24.47
N GLU A 559 4.57 -8.54 25.05
CA GLU A 559 6.02 -8.31 25.27
C GLU A 559 6.62 -9.31 26.27
N GLU A 560 5.83 -9.78 27.24
CA GLU A 560 6.26 -10.79 28.22
C GLU A 560 6.45 -12.19 27.61
N SER A 561 5.93 -12.43 26.40
CA SER A 561 6.05 -13.71 25.70
C SER A 561 7.23 -13.77 24.72
N GLU A 562 8.07 -12.73 24.63
CA GLU A 562 9.16 -12.68 23.64
C GLU A 562 10.21 -13.81 23.78
N ASP A 563 10.43 -14.32 25.01
CA ASP A 563 11.33 -15.47 25.22
C ASP A 563 10.74 -16.79 24.72
N PHE A 564 9.42 -16.91 24.70
CA PHE A 564 8.67 -18.08 24.23
C PHE A 564 8.34 -17.99 22.74
N ASN A 565 7.81 -16.85 22.30
CA ASN A 565 7.38 -16.55 20.94
C ASN A 565 8.41 -15.62 20.26
N TYR A 566 9.66 -16.08 20.25
CA TYR A 566 10.79 -15.36 19.65
C TYR A 566 10.72 -15.39 18.12
N PHE A 567 11.50 -14.52 17.47
CA PHE A 567 11.63 -14.51 16.01
C PHE A 567 12.46 -15.71 15.54
N LEU A 568 11.97 -16.45 14.55
CA LEU A 568 12.65 -17.66 14.05
C LEU A 568 14.10 -17.41 13.62
N ASP A 569 14.39 -16.21 13.12
CA ASP A 569 15.74 -15.80 12.72
C ASP A 569 16.72 -15.74 13.90
N ASP A 570 16.25 -15.40 15.11
CA ASP A 570 17.07 -15.32 16.33
C ASP A 570 17.39 -16.71 16.90
N ALA A 571 16.71 -17.76 16.42
CA ALA A 571 16.91 -19.15 16.84
C ALA A 571 18.21 -19.76 16.29
N LEU A 572 18.75 -19.20 15.20
CA LEU A 572 20.01 -19.65 14.59
C LEU A 572 21.24 -19.13 15.35
N GLU A 573 21.04 -18.15 16.22
CA GLU A 573 22.08 -17.55 17.06
C GLU A 573 22.08 -18.10 18.51
N ARG A 574 21.05 -18.87 18.89
CA ARG A 574 20.89 -19.55 20.18
C ARG A 574 21.28 -21.02 20.08
#